data_AF-A0A843E717-F1
#
_entry.id   AF-A0A843E717-F1
#
_cell.length_a   1.000
_cell.length_b   1.000
_cell.length_c   1.000
_cell.angle_alpha   90.00
_cell.angle_beta   90.00
_cell.angle_gamma   90.00
#
_symmetry.space_group_name_H-M   'P 1'
#
loop_
_entity.id
_entity.type
_entity.pdbx_description
1 polymer ?
#
loop_
_entity_poly.entity_id
_entity_poly.type
_entity_poly.pdbx_seq_one_letter_code
_entity_poly.pdbx_strand_id
1 'polypeptide(L)'
;DTAYDDFVDSLLEEYETLYEVFENVAADPEEFREEYSGDWVETFIEVAVDNVTPPFVQIDGILELTSRAADGVERIRAALMKGLEVAEDSNIEITSVGSPRYRIVITADEYKDAEEIMKKVSAAAIDSIVAAGGEGSLKRETK
;
A
#
# COMPACT_ATOMS: atom_id res chain seq x y z
N ASP A 1 -28.91 -22.91 12.86
CA ASP A 1 -30.02 -21.97 13.11
C ASP A 1 -29.68 -21.07 14.29
N THR A 2 -29.64 -21.53 15.55
CA THR A 2 -29.37 -20.66 16.72
C THR A 2 -28.04 -19.90 16.66
N ALA A 3 -26.94 -20.56 16.25
CA ALA A 3 -25.65 -19.90 16.14
C ALA A 3 -25.60 -18.86 15.01
N TYR A 4 -26.41 -18.99 13.95
CA TYR A 4 -26.46 -18.04 12.84
C TYR A 4 -27.16 -16.76 13.27
N ASP A 5 -28.27 -16.91 14.01
CA ASP A 5 -29.06 -15.76 14.46
C ASP A 5 -28.29 -14.93 15.49
N ASP A 6 -27.59 -15.57 16.43
CA ASP A 6 -26.93 -14.87 17.54
C ASP A 6 -25.77 -13.95 17.12
N PHE A 7 -24.91 -14.35 16.16
CA PHE A 7 -23.81 -13.47 15.71
C PHE A 7 -24.27 -12.46 14.65
N VAL A 8 -25.21 -12.84 13.78
CA VAL A 8 -25.75 -11.90 12.77
C VAL A 8 -26.49 -10.75 13.44
N ASP A 9 -27.26 -11.04 14.50
CA ASP A 9 -27.93 -9.99 15.27
C ASP A 9 -26.90 -9.05 15.92
N SER A 10 -25.80 -9.56 16.48
CA SER A 10 -24.74 -8.71 17.05
C SER A 10 -24.07 -7.78 16.02
N LEU A 11 -23.86 -8.26 14.79
CA LEU A 11 -23.27 -7.45 13.73
C LEU A 11 -24.23 -6.38 13.22
N LEU A 12 -25.53 -6.69 13.17
CA LEU A 12 -26.57 -5.75 12.70
C LEU A 12 -27.00 -4.72 13.76
N GLU A 13 -26.55 -4.87 15.01
CA GLU A 13 -26.69 -3.81 16.02
C GLU A 13 -25.71 -2.66 15.77
N GLU A 14 -24.54 -2.94 15.20
CA GLU A 14 -23.47 -1.97 14.95
C GLU A 14 -23.43 -1.48 13.49
N TYR A 15 -23.70 -2.37 12.54
CA TYR A 15 -23.63 -2.08 11.12
C TYR A 15 -25.02 -2.08 10.47
N GLU A 16 -25.24 -1.19 9.50
CA GLU A 16 -26.54 -1.13 8.82
C GLU A 16 -26.79 -2.34 7.93
N THR A 17 -25.72 -2.95 7.41
CA THR A 17 -25.79 -4.14 6.56
C THR A 17 -24.62 -5.09 6.80
N LEU A 18 -24.84 -6.40 6.58
CA LEU A 18 -23.75 -7.37 6.62
C LEU A 18 -22.68 -7.10 5.55
N TYR A 19 -23.04 -6.47 4.43
CA TYR A 19 -22.07 -6.12 3.39
C TYR A 19 -21.05 -5.09 3.89
N GLU A 20 -21.51 -4.10 4.66
CA GLU A 20 -20.64 -3.11 5.31
C GLU A 20 -19.70 -3.77 6.33
N VAL A 21 -20.17 -4.80 7.06
CA VAL A 21 -19.31 -5.62 7.92
C VAL A 21 -18.21 -6.26 7.08
N PHE A 22 -18.56 -6.96 5.98
CA PHE A 22 -17.59 -7.58 5.10
C PHE A 22 -16.57 -6.58 4.50
N GLU A 23 -16.98 -5.34 4.18
CA GLU A 23 -16.07 -4.30 3.71
C GLU A 23 -15.07 -3.86 4.79
N ASN A 24 -15.53 -3.67 6.03
CA ASN A 24 -14.65 -3.31 7.15
C ASN A 24 -13.69 -4.46 7.50
N VAL A 25 -14.19 -5.70 7.58
CA VAL A 25 -13.35 -6.87 7.86
C VAL A 25 -12.30 -7.09 6.77
N ALA A 26 -12.65 -6.85 5.50
CA ALA A 26 -11.68 -6.96 4.43
C ALA A 26 -10.61 -5.86 4.51
N ALA A 27 -10.95 -4.67 5.00
CA ALA A 27 -10.04 -3.54 5.16
C ALA A 27 -9.10 -3.71 6.37
N ASP A 28 -9.63 -4.10 7.52
CA ASP A 28 -8.86 -4.37 8.74
C ASP A 28 -9.33 -5.67 9.43
N PRO A 29 -8.77 -6.83 9.03
CA PRO A 29 -9.12 -8.11 9.63
C PRO A 29 -8.70 -8.22 11.10
N GLU A 30 -7.70 -7.45 11.56
CA GLU A 30 -7.19 -7.58 12.93
C GLU A 30 -8.13 -6.90 13.91
N GLU A 31 -8.67 -5.72 13.56
CA GLU A 31 -9.69 -5.04 14.36
C GLU A 31 -10.89 -5.97 14.62
N PHE A 32 -11.36 -6.68 13.58
CA PHE A 32 -12.46 -7.63 13.73
C PHE A 32 -12.14 -8.81 14.67
N ARG A 33 -10.88 -9.28 14.70
CA ARG A 33 -10.44 -10.33 15.65
C ARG A 33 -10.39 -9.85 17.09
N GLU A 34 -10.10 -8.57 17.31
CA GLU A 34 -10.06 -7.99 18.65
C GLU A 34 -11.46 -7.78 19.22
N GLU A 35 -12.43 -7.45 18.37
CA GLU A 35 -13.79 -7.12 18.76
C GLU A 35 -14.69 -8.35 18.90
N TYR A 36 -14.56 -9.33 18.01
CA TYR A 36 -15.41 -10.52 17.96
C TYR A 36 -14.66 -11.80 18.33
N SER A 37 -15.33 -12.71 19.02
CA SER A 37 -14.77 -14.01 19.38
C SER A 37 -15.75 -15.15 19.10
N GLY A 38 -15.22 -16.26 18.60
CA GLY A 38 -16.02 -17.46 18.30
C GLY A 38 -15.44 -18.25 17.13
N ASP A 39 -15.89 -19.49 16.98
CA ASP A 39 -15.41 -20.41 15.92
C ASP A 39 -15.75 -19.92 14.50
N TRP A 40 -16.63 -18.92 14.37
CA TRP A 40 -17.07 -18.34 13.11
C TRP A 40 -16.19 -17.17 12.62
N VAL A 41 -15.41 -16.53 13.52
CA VAL A 41 -14.68 -15.29 13.22
C VAL A 41 -13.64 -15.50 12.11
N GLU A 42 -12.79 -16.53 12.22
CA GLU A 42 -11.79 -16.77 11.17
C GLU A 42 -12.42 -17.14 9.82
N THR A 43 -13.50 -17.93 9.83
CA THR A 43 -14.21 -18.24 8.59
C THR A 43 -14.86 -17.00 7.99
N PHE A 44 -15.37 -16.09 8.81
CA PHE A 44 -15.94 -14.83 8.34
C PHE A 44 -14.88 -13.92 7.73
N ILE A 45 -13.72 -13.79 8.38
CA ILE A 45 -12.57 -13.04 7.87
C ILE A 45 -12.09 -13.62 6.54
N GLU A 46 -11.88 -14.93 6.46
CA GLU A 46 -11.47 -15.59 5.21
C GLU A 46 -12.44 -15.29 4.08
N VAL A 47 -13.75 -15.41 4.34
CA VAL A 47 -14.78 -15.12 3.33
C VAL A 47 -14.78 -13.63 2.95
N ALA A 48 -14.59 -12.72 3.90
CA ALA A 48 -14.51 -11.29 3.66
C ALA A 48 -13.33 -10.94 2.75
N VAL A 49 -12.13 -11.35 3.13
CA VAL A 49 -10.88 -11.05 2.41
C VAL A 49 -10.88 -11.66 1.01
N ASP A 50 -11.43 -12.86 0.85
CA ASP A 50 -11.47 -13.54 -0.45
C ASP A 50 -12.50 -12.96 -1.42
N ASN A 51 -13.58 -12.35 -0.91
CA ASN A 51 -14.74 -11.97 -1.74
C ASN A 51 -15.01 -10.46 -1.79
N VAL A 52 -14.41 -9.67 -0.89
CA VAL A 52 -14.59 -8.22 -0.83
C VAL A 52 -13.23 -7.54 -0.98
N THR A 53 -13.08 -6.79 -2.06
CA THR A 53 -11.89 -5.96 -2.27
C THR A 53 -12.08 -4.67 -1.47
N PRO A 54 -11.18 -4.35 -0.52
CA PRO A 54 -11.28 -3.09 0.19
C PRO A 54 -11.12 -1.91 -0.77
N PRO A 55 -11.73 -0.76 -0.50
CA PRO A 55 -11.70 0.40 -1.38
C PRO A 55 -10.33 1.11 -1.30
N PHE A 56 -9.27 0.46 -1.78
CA PHE A 56 -7.96 1.10 -1.94
C PHE A 56 -7.86 1.85 -3.26
N VAL A 57 -7.05 2.90 -3.24
CA VAL A 57 -6.58 3.58 -4.44
C VAL A 57 -5.16 3.12 -4.75
N GLN A 58 -4.87 2.98 -6.04
CA GLN A 58 -3.53 2.68 -6.52
C GLN A 58 -3.09 3.79 -7.47
N ILE A 59 -1.93 4.38 -7.19
CA ILE A 59 -1.29 5.35 -8.09
C ILE A 59 0.08 4.85 -8.52
N ASP A 60 0.51 5.26 -9.71
CA ASP A 60 1.82 4.91 -10.24
C ASP A 60 2.61 6.13 -10.74
N GLY A 61 3.93 6.00 -10.69
CA GLY A 61 4.88 7.00 -11.17
C GLY A 61 6.16 6.37 -11.68
N ILE A 62 6.89 7.09 -12.53
CA ILE A 62 8.19 6.66 -13.04
C ILE A 62 9.28 7.53 -12.43
N LEU A 63 10.14 6.91 -11.63
CA LEU A 63 11.37 7.51 -11.16
C LEU A 63 12.48 7.26 -12.18
N GLU A 64 13.07 8.32 -12.70
CA GLU A 64 14.25 8.25 -13.55
C GLU A 64 15.49 8.56 -12.70
N LEU A 65 16.35 7.57 -12.46
CA LEU A 65 17.59 7.71 -11.69
C LEU A 65 18.79 7.35 -12.56
N THR A 66 19.80 8.21 -12.58
CA THR A 66 21.04 8.01 -13.35
C THR A 66 22.28 8.24 -12.49
N SER A 67 23.33 7.49 -12.77
CA SER A 67 24.66 7.71 -12.21
C SER A 67 25.72 7.38 -13.24
N ARG A 68 26.75 8.23 -13.36
CA ARG A 68 27.90 8.03 -14.25
C ARG A 68 29.11 7.39 -13.54
N ALA A 69 28.96 7.05 -12.26
CA ALA A 69 30.01 6.42 -11.49
C ALA A 69 30.16 4.92 -11.85
N ALA A 70 31.34 4.35 -11.59
CA ALA A 70 31.60 2.93 -11.84
C ALA A 70 30.70 1.99 -10.99
N ASP A 71 30.28 2.47 -9.81
CA ASP A 71 29.36 1.86 -8.85
C ASP A 71 27.93 2.44 -8.96
N GLY A 72 27.54 2.89 -10.16
CA GLY A 72 26.28 3.60 -10.38
C GLY A 72 25.03 2.77 -10.06
N VAL A 73 25.07 1.45 -10.31
CA VAL A 73 23.94 0.55 -10.03
C VAL A 73 23.72 0.43 -8.52
N GLU A 74 24.79 0.28 -7.75
CA GLU A 74 24.77 0.21 -6.28
C GLU A 74 24.23 1.50 -5.68
N ARG A 75 24.63 2.66 -6.22
CA ARG A 75 24.12 3.98 -5.79
C ARG A 75 22.62 4.12 -6.05
N ILE A 76 22.16 3.69 -7.22
CA ILE A 76 20.73 3.73 -7.55
C ILE A 76 19.94 2.79 -6.63
N ARG A 77 20.43 1.57 -6.40
CA ARG A 77 19.80 0.64 -5.47
C ARG A 77 19.70 1.23 -4.06
N ALA A 78 20.77 1.82 -3.55
CA ALA A 78 20.77 2.45 -2.23
C ALA A 78 19.79 3.64 -2.16
N ALA A 79 19.67 4.42 -3.22
CA ALA A 79 18.71 5.51 -3.31
C ALA A 79 17.25 5.03 -3.28
N LEU A 80 16.93 3.97 -4.03
CA LEU A 80 15.60 3.37 -4.01
C LEU A 80 15.26 2.77 -2.64
N MET A 81 16.21 2.10 -1.99
CA MET A 81 16.04 1.55 -0.64
C MET A 81 15.73 2.65 0.38
N LYS A 82 16.43 3.80 0.33
CA LYS A 82 16.09 4.95 1.18
C LYS A 82 14.70 5.51 0.92
N GLY A 83 14.22 5.45 -0.32
CA GLY A 83 12.84 5.81 -0.64
C GLY A 83 11.85 4.92 0.12
N LEU A 84 12.09 3.61 0.13
CA LEU A 84 11.27 2.63 0.85
C LEU A 84 11.35 2.81 2.38
N GLU A 85 12.55 3.07 2.93
CA GLU A 85 12.76 3.28 4.37
C GLU A 85 11.99 4.48 4.93
N VAL A 86 11.64 5.48 4.12
CA VAL A 86 10.92 6.68 4.61
C VAL A 86 9.41 6.43 4.76
N ALA A 87 8.91 5.31 4.27
CA ALA A 87 7.50 4.97 4.29
C ALA A 87 7.29 3.59 4.94
N GLU A 88 7.74 3.48 6.20
CA GLU A 88 7.87 2.22 6.97
C GLU A 88 6.59 1.37 7.07
N ASP A 89 5.41 1.94 6.81
CA ASP A 89 4.12 1.24 6.90
C ASP A 89 3.25 1.37 5.64
N SER A 90 3.83 1.80 4.51
CA SER A 90 3.07 1.99 3.27
C SER A 90 3.27 0.83 2.29
N ASN A 91 2.18 0.41 1.64
CA ASN A 91 2.24 -0.60 0.58
C ASN A 91 2.82 0.01 -0.70
N ILE A 92 4.16 -0.08 -0.85
CA ILE A 92 4.92 0.49 -1.95
C ILE A 92 5.67 -0.60 -2.70
N GLU A 93 5.49 -0.64 -4.02
CA GLU A 93 6.27 -1.50 -4.91
C GLU A 93 7.16 -0.66 -5.83
N ILE A 94 8.45 -0.98 -5.88
CA ILE A 94 9.39 -0.37 -6.84
C ILE A 94 9.93 -1.45 -7.78
N THR A 95 9.55 -1.35 -9.05
CA THR A 95 9.94 -2.29 -10.09
C THR A 95 10.83 -1.63 -11.14
N SER A 96 11.97 -2.25 -11.45
CA SER A 96 12.82 -1.77 -12.55
C SER A 96 12.19 -2.09 -13.90
N VAL A 97 11.88 -1.05 -14.68
CA VAL A 97 11.27 -1.20 -16.02
C VAL A 97 12.29 -0.99 -17.15
N GLY A 98 13.58 -1.08 -16.81
CA GLY A 98 14.70 -0.83 -17.70
C GLY A 98 15.36 0.52 -17.42
N SER A 99 16.69 0.52 -17.23
CA SER A 99 17.43 1.73 -16.88
C SER A 99 17.21 2.85 -17.92
N PRO A 100 17.06 4.11 -17.48
CA PRO A 100 17.16 4.60 -16.10
C PRO A 100 15.83 4.63 -15.32
N ARG A 101 14.80 3.88 -15.75
CA ARG A 101 13.43 4.00 -15.28
C ARG A 101 13.07 2.95 -14.23
N TYR A 102 12.43 3.40 -13.15
CA TYR A 102 11.94 2.59 -12.04
C TYR A 102 10.48 2.99 -11.79
N ARG A 103 9.56 2.04 -11.95
CA ARG A 103 8.14 2.27 -11.66
C ARG A 103 7.92 2.15 -10.16
N ILE A 104 7.27 3.16 -9.59
CA ILE A 104 6.80 3.17 -8.21
C ILE A 104 5.28 3.01 -8.26
N VAL A 105 4.75 2.06 -7.51
CA VAL A 105 3.32 1.83 -7.31
C VAL A 105 3.03 1.99 -5.82
N ILE A 106 1.97 2.72 -5.50
CA ILE A 106 1.56 2.97 -4.12
C ILE A 106 0.08 2.64 -4.00
N THR A 107 -0.22 1.84 -2.97
CA THR A 107 -1.58 1.49 -2.57
C THR A 107 -1.88 2.14 -1.23
N ALA A 108 -2.99 2.86 -1.12
CA ALA A 108 -3.45 3.52 0.10
C ALA A 108 -4.98 3.64 0.13
N ASP A 109 -5.55 4.08 1.26
CA ASP A 109 -7.00 4.20 1.43
C ASP A 109 -7.59 5.37 0.61
N GLU A 110 -6.87 6.49 0.56
CA GLU A 110 -7.28 7.67 -0.23
C GLU A 110 -6.16 8.25 -1.10
N TYR A 111 -6.55 8.93 -2.18
CA TYR A 111 -5.60 9.52 -3.15
C TYR A 111 -4.64 10.52 -2.51
N LYS A 112 -5.10 11.22 -1.48
CA LYS A 112 -4.30 12.23 -0.79
C LYS A 112 -3.13 11.59 -0.06
N ASP A 113 -3.37 10.50 0.66
CA ASP A 113 -2.33 9.74 1.35
C ASP A 113 -1.35 9.11 0.35
N ALA A 114 -1.88 8.50 -0.72
CA ALA A 114 -1.05 7.95 -1.79
C ALA A 114 -0.10 9.01 -2.40
N GLU A 115 -0.60 10.22 -2.66
CA GLU A 115 0.18 11.34 -3.19
C GLU A 115 1.24 11.86 -2.19
N GLU A 116 0.90 11.93 -0.91
CA GLU A 116 1.87 12.30 0.13
C GLU A 116 3.00 11.27 0.24
N ILE A 117 2.68 9.98 0.23
CA ILE A 117 3.66 8.89 0.24
C ILE A 117 4.52 8.96 -1.03
N MET A 118 3.93 9.11 -2.22
CA MET A 118 4.66 9.26 -3.49
C MET A 118 5.69 10.38 -3.42
N LYS A 119 5.30 11.53 -2.87
CA LYS A 119 6.18 12.68 -2.73
C LYS A 119 7.33 12.39 -1.77
N LYS A 120 7.07 11.77 -0.61
CA LYS A 120 8.09 11.43 0.38
C LYS A 120 9.12 10.44 -0.18
N VAL A 121 8.64 9.32 -0.75
CA VAL A 121 9.46 8.25 -1.32
C VAL A 121 10.32 8.76 -2.47
N SER A 122 9.71 9.46 -3.42
CA SER A 122 10.43 10.00 -4.59
C SER A 122 11.45 11.06 -4.18
N ALA A 123 11.13 11.96 -3.25
CA ALA A 123 12.07 12.96 -2.75
C ALA A 123 13.28 12.30 -2.07
N ALA A 124 13.05 11.35 -1.17
CA ALA A 124 14.14 10.65 -0.47
C ALA A 124 15.08 9.91 -1.43
N ALA A 125 14.52 9.24 -2.46
CA ALA A 125 15.30 8.58 -3.48
C ALA A 125 16.09 9.57 -4.36
N ILE A 126 15.45 10.66 -4.79
CA ILE A 126 16.11 11.71 -5.60
C ILE A 126 17.23 12.38 -4.81
N ASP A 127 16.97 12.80 -3.58
CA ASP A 127 17.95 13.46 -2.72
C ASP A 127 19.15 12.54 -2.45
N SER A 128 18.90 11.24 -2.24
CA SER A 128 19.98 10.28 -2.05
C SER A 128 20.83 10.09 -3.30
N ILE A 129 20.24 10.01 -4.50
CA ILE A 129 21.05 9.84 -5.72
C ILE A 129 21.82 11.12 -6.05
N VAL A 130 21.23 12.29 -5.81
CA VAL A 130 21.88 13.60 -6.02
C VAL A 130 23.05 13.78 -5.06
N ALA A 131 22.88 13.42 -3.78
CA ALA A 131 23.98 13.41 -2.81
C ALA A 131 25.11 12.44 -3.20
N ALA A 132 24.77 11.35 -3.90
CA ALA A 132 25.74 10.40 -4.47
C ALA A 132 26.29 10.82 -5.85
N GLY A 133 26.04 12.05 -6.30
CA GLY A 133 26.57 12.60 -7.55
C GLY A 133 25.88 12.09 -8.83
N GLY A 134 24.67 11.54 -8.70
CA GLY A 134 23.80 11.20 -9.82
C GLY A 134 22.70 12.26 -10.06
N GLU A 135 21.75 11.92 -10.92
CA GLU A 135 20.61 12.78 -11.27
C GLU A 135 19.31 11.97 -11.09
N GLY A 136 18.26 12.61 -10.59
CA GLY A 136 16.96 11.97 -10.32
C GLY A 136 15.78 12.86 -10.67
N SER A 137 14.72 12.27 -11.24
CA SER A 137 13.45 12.97 -11.48
C SER A 137 12.24 12.04 -11.39
N LEU A 138 11.09 12.56 -10.98
CA LEU A 138 9.82 11.85 -11.00
C LEU A 138 9.01 12.31 -12.23
N LYS A 139 8.61 11.35 -13.07
CA LYS A 139 7.65 11.54 -14.16
C LYS A 139 6.33 10.91 -13.81
N ARG A 140 5.27 11.67 -13.99
CA ARG A 140 3.88 11.21 -13.86
C ARG A 140 3.30 11.09 -15.27
N GLU A 141 2.63 9.98 -15.57
CA GLU A 141 1.79 9.92 -16.76
C GLU A 141 0.49 10.67 -16.45
N THR A 142 0.38 11.91 -16.93
CA THR A 142 -0.91 12.60 -16.93
C THR A 142 -1.80 11.90 -17.96
N LYS A 143 -2.81 11.17 -17.50
CA LYS A 143 -3.93 10.74 -18.36
C LYS A 143 -4.92 11.88 -18.55
#